data_AF-A0A8J4XY87-F1
#
_entry.id   AF-A0A8J4XY87-F1
#
_cell.length_a   1.000
_cell.length_b   1.000
_cell.length_c   1.000
_cell.angle_alpha   90.00
_cell.angle_beta   90.00
_cell.angle_gamma   90.00
#
_symmetry.space_group_name_H-M   'P 1'
#
loop_
_entity.id
_entity.type
_entity.pdbx_description
1 polymer ?
#
loop_
_entity_poly.entity_id
_entity_poly.type
_entity_poly.pdbx_seq_one_letter_code
_entity_poly.pdbx_strand_id
1 'polypeptide(L)'
;MSVIAKNSLQYYVVDSNEALEFKMVRRPEDLEDDEVTFKPDMSHQVYGDSEQIFGYSGLQVKLYYSAGRLTTYLAHTYADKVHPDKFEGIKPDEVIKPIAEKIPPGYLTNLEDFTAILQKDASFVPFGDLERRFTARTEEGKEKTFEVYRCCASTPGFLPYHEHFQTFILWYIDAASYIDVDDEKWRFFVTYEKYEVEGRQQYAFAGYTTVYEYYAYPANVRPRISQMLVLPPFQRLGLGAEMLNTIYSNYQSDARVLDITVEDPSDNFARLRDFVDAKNCLTLDSFDKAKLYEGFSAAMVEEAKKKLKLNKVQCILTMEVVWVETP
;
A
#
# COMPACT_ATOMS: atom_id res chain seq x y z
N MET A 1 -39.53 -20.15 0.69
CA MET A 1 -39.68 -18.70 0.94
C MET A 1 -40.64 -18.04 -0.04
N SER A 2 -41.61 -17.30 0.48
CA SER A 2 -42.49 -16.42 -0.32
C SER A 2 -41.67 -15.27 -0.94
N VAL A 3 -42.19 -14.63 -2.00
CA VAL A 3 -41.54 -13.46 -2.62
C VAL A 3 -41.34 -12.31 -1.61
N ILE A 4 -42.25 -12.17 -0.65
CA ILE A 4 -42.18 -11.18 0.44
C ILE A 4 -41.01 -11.49 1.39
N ALA A 5 -40.80 -12.77 1.75
CA ALA A 5 -39.69 -13.19 2.60
C ALA A 5 -38.32 -13.08 1.89
N LYS A 6 -38.28 -13.26 0.56
CA LYS A 6 -37.06 -13.01 -0.23
C LYS A 6 -36.69 -11.52 -0.27
N ASN A 7 -37.69 -10.65 -0.48
CA ASN A 7 -37.46 -9.20 -0.49
C ASN A 7 -37.05 -8.65 0.88
N SER A 8 -37.52 -9.25 1.99
CA SER A 8 -37.10 -8.84 3.33
C SER A 8 -35.68 -9.28 3.69
N LEU A 9 -35.16 -10.36 3.10
CA LEU A 9 -33.79 -10.82 3.33
C LEU A 9 -32.75 -10.00 2.56
N GLN A 10 -33.12 -9.45 1.38
CA GLN A 10 -32.21 -8.59 0.61
C GLN A 10 -31.82 -7.32 1.38
N TYR A 11 -32.69 -6.82 2.27
CA TYR A 11 -32.39 -5.72 3.17
C TYR A 11 -31.23 -6.00 4.15
N TYR A 12 -30.90 -7.27 4.40
CA TYR A 12 -29.81 -7.69 5.27
C TYR A 12 -28.54 -8.11 4.50
N VAL A 13 -28.47 -7.85 3.20
CA VAL A 13 -27.26 -8.06 2.41
C VAL A 13 -26.53 -6.72 2.30
N VAL A 14 -25.32 -6.66 2.84
CA VAL A 14 -24.50 -5.44 2.86
C VAL A 14 -23.28 -5.64 1.98
N ASP A 15 -22.97 -4.64 1.16
CA ASP A 15 -21.69 -4.56 0.45
C ASP A 15 -20.56 -4.36 1.48
N SER A 16 -19.61 -5.29 1.50
CA SER A 16 -18.53 -5.28 2.48
C SER A 16 -17.48 -4.19 2.23
N ASN A 17 -17.32 -3.72 0.99
CA ASN A 17 -16.48 -2.56 0.69
C ASN A 17 -17.10 -1.27 1.24
N GLU A 18 -18.43 -1.19 1.24
CA GLU A 18 -19.16 -0.06 1.81
C GLU A 18 -19.23 -0.11 3.35
N ALA A 19 -19.33 -1.31 3.93
CA ALA A 19 -19.42 -1.47 5.38
C ALA A 19 -18.07 -1.30 6.10
N LEU A 20 -16.95 -1.62 5.45
CA LEU A 20 -15.62 -1.60 6.07
C LEU A 20 -15.01 -0.19 6.03
N GLU A 21 -14.60 0.29 7.20
CA GLU A 21 -14.02 1.61 7.42
C GLU A 21 -12.62 1.49 8.02
N PHE A 22 -11.66 2.17 7.39
CA PHE A 22 -10.32 2.34 7.90
C PHE A 22 -10.08 3.77 8.38
N LYS A 23 -9.28 3.89 9.44
CA LYS A 23 -8.74 5.18 9.92
C LYS A 23 -7.29 5.02 10.35
N MET A 24 -6.45 5.99 9.98
CA MET A 24 -5.09 6.14 10.52
C MET A 24 -5.13 7.21 11.63
N VAL A 25 -5.39 6.78 12.84
CA VAL A 25 -5.73 7.63 13.99
C VAL A 25 -4.45 8.21 14.59
N ARG A 26 -4.27 9.54 14.48
CA ARG A 26 -3.14 10.27 15.07
C ARG A 26 -3.48 10.81 16.45
N ARG A 27 -4.75 11.18 16.65
CA ARG A 27 -5.29 11.78 17.87
C ARG A 27 -6.74 11.32 18.09
N PRO A 28 -7.26 11.39 19.32
CA PRO A 28 -8.61 10.92 19.64
C PRO A 28 -9.71 11.57 18.77
N GLU A 29 -9.53 12.83 18.37
CA GLU A 29 -10.51 13.55 17.55
C GLU A 29 -10.72 12.91 16.17
N ASP A 30 -9.73 12.20 15.65
CA ASP A 30 -9.83 11.54 14.35
C ASP A 30 -10.82 10.36 14.37
N LEU A 31 -11.17 9.84 15.56
CA LEU A 31 -12.16 8.75 15.71
C LEU A 31 -13.58 9.19 15.33
N GLU A 32 -13.89 10.47 15.56
CA GLU A 32 -15.20 11.08 15.30
C GLU A 32 -15.20 11.92 13.99
N ASP A 33 -14.05 12.02 13.32
CA ASP A 33 -13.89 12.76 12.07
C ASP A 33 -14.03 11.84 10.86
N ASP A 34 -15.20 11.87 10.22
CA ASP A 34 -15.48 11.03 9.05
C ASP A 34 -14.66 11.39 7.81
N GLU A 35 -14.08 12.60 7.74
CA GLU A 35 -13.24 13.03 6.61
C GLU A 35 -11.90 12.28 6.54
N VAL A 36 -11.46 11.69 7.66
CA VAL A 36 -10.24 10.86 7.70
C VAL A 36 -10.52 9.37 7.48
N THR A 37 -11.79 9.00 7.29
CA THR A 37 -12.19 7.63 6.95
C THR A 37 -11.84 7.32 5.50
N PHE A 38 -11.30 6.14 5.26
CA PHE A 38 -11.09 5.62 3.91
C PHE A 38 -11.56 4.16 3.85
N LYS A 39 -11.88 3.70 2.63
CA LYS A 39 -12.49 2.40 2.38
C LYS A 39 -11.55 1.49 1.58
N PRO A 40 -11.73 0.16 1.65
CA PRO A 40 -11.03 -0.75 0.75
C PRO A 40 -11.43 -0.50 -0.71
N ASP A 41 -10.52 -0.80 -1.64
CA ASP A 41 -10.90 -0.89 -3.06
C ASP A 41 -11.63 -2.21 -3.35
N MET A 42 -11.33 -3.23 -2.54
CA MET A 42 -11.88 -4.58 -2.65
C MET A 42 -11.72 -5.34 -1.34
N SER A 43 -12.52 -6.37 -1.15
CA SER A 43 -12.58 -7.17 0.05
C SER A 43 -12.84 -8.66 -0.21
N HIS A 44 -12.88 -9.07 -1.48
CA HIS A 44 -13.14 -10.46 -1.86
C HIS A 44 -12.13 -11.46 -1.27
N GLN A 45 -10.89 -11.02 -1.01
CA GLN A 45 -9.85 -11.83 -0.37
C GLN A 45 -10.15 -12.14 1.11
N VAL A 46 -11.12 -11.44 1.70
CA VAL A 46 -11.54 -11.58 3.10
C VAL A 46 -13.00 -12.03 3.22
N TYR A 47 -13.92 -11.43 2.46
CA TYR A 47 -15.36 -11.73 2.50
C TYR A 47 -15.87 -12.57 1.32
N GLY A 48 -14.96 -13.07 0.46
CA GLY A 48 -15.28 -13.91 -0.69
C GLY A 48 -15.74 -13.13 -1.92
N ASP A 49 -15.79 -13.81 -3.08
CA ASP A 49 -15.96 -13.22 -4.41
C ASP A 49 -17.18 -12.30 -4.59
N SER A 50 -18.23 -12.45 -3.77
CA SER A 50 -19.41 -11.59 -3.83
C SER A 50 -19.24 -10.26 -3.11
N GLU A 51 -18.21 -10.10 -2.28
CA GLU A 51 -17.94 -8.91 -1.47
C GLU A 51 -19.18 -8.47 -0.66
N GLN A 52 -19.90 -9.45 -0.13
CA GLN A 52 -21.17 -9.25 0.58
C GLN A 52 -21.11 -9.91 1.94
N ILE A 53 -21.70 -9.23 2.93
CA ILE A 53 -21.93 -9.75 4.27
C ILE A 53 -23.44 -9.85 4.47
N PHE A 54 -23.92 -11.06 4.75
CA PHE A 54 -25.33 -11.31 4.97
C PHE A 54 -25.70 -11.29 6.47
N GLY A 55 -26.90 -10.79 6.74
CA GLY A 55 -27.58 -10.93 8.01
C GLY A 55 -27.61 -9.67 8.88
N TYR A 56 -27.20 -8.52 8.36
CA TYR A 56 -27.10 -7.25 9.09
C TYR A 56 -27.70 -6.10 8.28
N SER A 57 -28.29 -5.12 8.96
CA SER A 57 -28.64 -3.84 8.34
C SER A 57 -27.90 -2.70 9.05
N GLY A 58 -27.52 -1.66 8.30
CA GLY A 58 -26.70 -0.56 8.84
C GLY A 58 -25.37 -1.05 9.42
N LEU A 59 -24.78 -2.10 8.83
CA LEU A 59 -23.51 -2.67 9.29
C LEU A 59 -22.38 -1.67 9.02
N GLN A 60 -21.58 -1.44 10.05
CA GLN A 60 -20.29 -0.76 9.96
C GLN A 60 -19.24 -1.66 10.60
N VAL A 61 -18.15 -1.90 9.89
CA VAL A 61 -16.99 -2.67 10.35
C VAL A 61 -15.84 -1.70 10.49
N LYS A 62 -15.35 -1.50 11.72
CA LYS A 62 -14.35 -0.50 12.08
C LYS A 62 -13.01 -1.21 12.23
N LEU A 63 -12.10 -1.00 11.27
CA LEU A 63 -10.72 -1.51 11.33
C LEU A 63 -9.76 -0.32 11.39
N TYR A 64 -9.50 0.17 12.60
CA TYR A 64 -8.72 1.39 12.82
C TYR A 64 -7.30 1.06 13.26
N TYR A 65 -6.37 1.95 12.93
CA TYR A 65 -4.95 1.79 13.23
C TYR A 65 -4.42 3.04 13.92
N SER A 66 -3.60 2.88 14.95
CA SER A 66 -2.76 4.01 15.39
C SER A 66 -1.78 4.37 14.28
N ALA A 67 -1.63 5.65 13.98
CA ALA A 67 -0.96 6.09 12.76
C ALA A 67 0.51 5.63 12.66
N GLY A 68 1.23 5.55 13.78
CA GLY A 68 2.64 5.14 13.83
C GLY A 68 2.79 3.64 14.09
N ARG A 69 2.39 3.18 15.29
CA ARG A 69 2.60 1.79 15.71
C ARG A 69 1.70 0.77 15.02
N LEU A 70 0.66 1.23 14.30
CA LEU A 70 -0.36 0.37 13.68
C LEU A 70 -1.06 -0.54 14.69
N THR A 71 -1.18 -0.09 15.94
CA THR A 71 -1.99 -0.79 16.93
C THR A 71 -3.41 -0.88 16.37
N THR A 72 -3.98 -2.07 16.30
CA THR A 72 -5.22 -2.31 15.57
C THR A 72 -6.41 -2.30 16.52
N TYR A 73 -7.48 -1.60 16.14
CA TYR A 73 -8.81 -1.71 16.73
C TYR A 73 -9.75 -2.35 15.71
N LEU A 74 -10.48 -3.37 16.13
CA LEU A 74 -11.43 -4.09 15.29
C LEU A 74 -12.76 -4.28 16.04
N ALA A 75 -13.82 -3.69 15.50
CA ALA A 75 -15.18 -3.85 15.99
C ALA A 75 -16.19 -3.75 14.84
N HIS A 76 -17.45 -4.06 15.14
CA HIS A 76 -18.54 -3.78 14.22
C HIS A 76 -19.77 -3.29 14.99
N THR A 77 -20.60 -2.50 14.31
CA THR A 77 -21.90 -2.04 14.78
C THR A 77 -22.95 -2.30 13.71
N TYR A 78 -24.20 -2.47 14.11
CA TYR A 78 -25.32 -2.70 13.17
C TYR A 78 -26.61 -2.13 13.77
N ALA A 79 -27.55 -1.77 12.90
CA ALA A 79 -28.88 -1.31 13.30
C ALA A 79 -29.80 -2.49 13.62
N ASP A 80 -29.77 -3.55 12.81
CA ASP A 80 -30.55 -4.76 13.03
C ASP A 80 -29.80 -6.02 12.53
N LYS A 81 -30.21 -7.19 13.02
CA LYS A 81 -29.59 -8.49 12.74
C LYS A 81 -30.64 -9.56 12.50
N VAL A 82 -30.41 -10.43 11.53
CA VAL A 82 -31.27 -11.59 11.25
C VAL A 82 -31.29 -12.51 12.48
N HIS A 83 -32.51 -12.82 12.94
CA HIS A 83 -32.75 -13.78 14.00
C HIS A 83 -33.27 -15.10 13.41
N PRO A 84 -32.64 -16.26 13.69
CA PRO A 84 -33.05 -17.55 13.15
C PRO A 84 -34.54 -17.87 13.35
N ASP A 85 -35.12 -17.46 14.48
CA ASP A 85 -36.54 -17.68 14.80
C ASP A 85 -37.50 -16.95 13.87
N LYS A 86 -37.06 -15.82 13.27
CA LYS A 86 -37.85 -15.00 12.34
C LYS A 86 -37.63 -15.40 10.88
N PHE A 87 -36.54 -16.10 10.58
CA PHE A 87 -36.07 -16.35 9.22
C PHE A 87 -35.75 -17.82 8.95
N GLU A 88 -36.64 -18.73 9.37
CA GLU A 88 -36.57 -20.17 9.04
C GLU A 88 -35.21 -20.83 9.39
N GLY A 89 -34.54 -20.38 10.46
CA GLY A 89 -33.27 -20.94 10.92
C GLY A 89 -32.02 -20.37 10.21
N ILE A 90 -32.17 -19.40 9.30
CA ILE A 90 -31.05 -18.76 8.62
C ILE A 90 -30.21 -17.96 9.63
N LYS A 91 -28.89 -18.13 9.55
CA LYS A 91 -27.92 -17.45 10.43
C LYS A 91 -27.22 -16.31 9.69
N PRO A 92 -26.90 -15.21 10.38
CA PRO A 92 -26.07 -14.14 9.84
C PRO A 92 -24.61 -14.59 9.72
N ASP A 93 -23.86 -13.96 8.82
CA ASP A 93 -22.45 -14.23 8.61
C ASP A 93 -21.59 -13.78 9.80
N GLU A 94 -20.41 -14.38 9.93
CA GLU A 94 -19.40 -13.95 10.89
C GLU A 94 -18.66 -12.72 10.34
N VAL A 95 -18.81 -11.56 10.98
CA VAL A 95 -18.22 -10.30 10.49
C VAL A 95 -16.75 -10.17 10.87
N ILE A 96 -16.41 -10.45 12.14
CA ILE A 96 -15.06 -10.19 12.68
C ILE A 96 -14.08 -11.30 12.34
N LYS A 97 -14.55 -12.55 12.32
CA LYS A 97 -13.69 -13.74 12.15
C LYS A 97 -12.87 -13.71 10.85
N PRO A 98 -13.43 -13.38 9.67
CA PRO A 98 -12.64 -13.34 8.44
C PRO A 98 -11.50 -12.33 8.48
N ILE A 99 -11.70 -11.15 9.10
CA ILE A 99 -10.63 -10.16 9.30
C ILE A 99 -9.61 -10.67 10.33
N ALA A 100 -10.08 -11.20 11.47
CA ALA A 100 -9.24 -11.69 12.56
C ALA A 100 -8.27 -12.81 12.12
N GLU A 101 -8.64 -13.61 11.13
CA GLU A 101 -7.77 -14.64 10.53
C GLU A 101 -6.66 -14.06 9.63
N LYS A 102 -6.76 -12.79 9.23
CA LYS A 102 -5.80 -12.11 8.36
C LYS A 102 -4.88 -11.14 9.08
N ILE A 103 -5.27 -10.63 10.25
CA ILE A 103 -4.50 -9.65 11.03
C ILE A 103 -3.76 -10.33 12.20
N PRO A 104 -2.70 -9.69 12.75
CA PRO A 104 -2.02 -10.20 13.93
C PRO A 104 -2.96 -10.30 15.14
N PRO A 105 -2.75 -11.28 16.05
CA PRO A 105 -3.49 -11.33 17.29
C PRO A 105 -3.16 -10.12 18.18
N GLY A 106 -4.05 -9.80 19.13
CA GLY A 106 -3.86 -8.68 20.06
C GLY A 106 -4.44 -7.35 19.60
N TYR A 107 -5.29 -7.36 18.57
CA TYR A 107 -6.14 -6.22 18.25
C TYR A 107 -7.10 -5.89 19.41
N LEU A 108 -7.39 -4.61 19.57
CA LEU A 108 -8.29 -4.10 20.59
C LEU A 108 -9.74 -4.13 20.08
N THR A 109 -10.67 -4.45 20.98
CA THR A 109 -12.12 -4.46 20.67
C THR A 109 -12.90 -3.42 21.47
N ASN A 110 -12.20 -2.65 22.30
CA ASN A 110 -12.76 -1.57 23.11
C ASN A 110 -12.13 -0.24 22.66
N LEU A 111 -12.98 0.75 22.39
CA LEU A 111 -12.57 2.04 21.85
C LEU A 111 -11.85 2.92 22.89
N GLU A 112 -12.19 2.79 24.17
CA GLU A 112 -11.52 3.50 25.26
C GLU A 112 -10.08 2.99 25.45
N ASP A 113 -9.89 1.67 25.42
CA ASP A 113 -8.56 1.04 25.47
C ASP A 113 -7.71 1.47 24.26
N PHE A 114 -8.31 1.51 23.07
CA PHE A 114 -7.64 2.01 21.87
C PHE A 114 -7.27 3.49 22.00
N THR A 115 -8.19 4.33 22.48
CA THR A 115 -7.91 5.76 22.68
C THR A 115 -6.76 5.97 23.68
N ALA A 116 -6.74 5.19 24.77
CA ALA A 116 -5.69 5.25 25.79
C ALA A 116 -4.31 4.80 25.27
N ILE A 117 -4.25 3.94 24.24
CA ILE A 117 -2.99 3.45 23.66
C ILE A 117 -2.36 4.44 22.68
N LEU A 118 -3.14 5.35 22.07
CA LEU A 118 -2.69 6.29 21.02
C LEU A 118 -1.47 7.12 21.46
N GLN A 119 -1.42 7.54 22.72
CA GLN A 119 -0.29 8.29 23.28
C GLN A 119 1.06 7.56 23.15
N LYS A 120 1.06 6.22 23.03
CA LYS A 120 2.29 5.43 22.85
C LYS A 120 2.94 5.68 21.49
N ASP A 121 2.20 6.15 20.48
CA ASP A 121 2.77 6.51 19.17
C ASP A 121 3.78 7.67 19.27
N ALA A 122 3.76 8.48 20.33
CA ALA A 122 4.76 9.53 20.56
C ALA A 122 6.19 9.01 20.73
N SER A 123 6.36 7.72 20.99
CA SER A 123 7.66 7.05 21.12
C SER A 123 8.00 6.16 19.92
N PHE A 124 7.12 6.08 18.92
CA PHE A 124 7.36 5.30 17.73
C PHE A 124 8.42 5.97 16.86
N VAL A 125 9.33 5.17 16.32
CA VAL A 125 10.33 5.58 15.34
C VAL A 125 10.34 4.59 14.18
N PRO A 126 10.53 5.05 12.94
CA PRO A 126 10.67 4.17 11.78
C PRO A 126 11.79 3.13 11.96
N PHE A 127 11.56 1.94 11.41
CA PHE A 127 12.55 0.87 11.40
C PHE A 127 13.54 1.04 10.23
N GLY A 128 14.74 0.49 10.38
CA GLY A 128 15.71 0.40 9.30
C GLY A 128 16.46 1.70 9.01
N ASP A 129 17.02 1.78 7.80
CA ASP A 129 17.90 2.87 7.38
C ASP A 129 17.12 3.92 6.57
N LEU A 130 17.29 5.20 6.90
CA LEU A 130 16.70 6.30 6.12
C LEU A 130 17.35 6.36 4.73
N GLU A 131 16.57 6.12 3.68
CA GLU A 131 17.03 6.18 2.28
C GLU A 131 16.72 7.53 1.64
N ARG A 132 15.56 8.13 1.95
CA ARG A 132 15.12 9.38 1.34
C ARG A 132 14.25 10.20 2.28
N ARG A 133 14.39 11.53 2.20
CA ARG A 133 13.45 12.51 2.75
C ARG A 133 13.01 13.45 1.62
N PHE A 134 11.71 13.72 1.54
CA PHE A 134 11.15 14.65 0.54
C PHE A 134 9.93 15.38 1.10
N THR A 135 9.50 16.45 0.43
CA THR A 135 8.25 17.13 0.74
C THR A 135 7.25 16.95 -0.40
N ALA A 136 5.96 16.91 -0.06
CA ALA A 136 4.87 16.91 -1.00
C ALA A 136 3.86 17.99 -0.63
N ARG A 137 3.26 18.62 -1.64
CA ARG A 137 2.25 19.65 -1.45
C ARG A 137 0.86 19.05 -1.63
N THR A 138 -0.03 19.28 -0.68
CA THR A 138 -1.44 18.89 -0.78
C THR A 138 -2.18 19.81 -1.76
N GLU A 139 -3.39 19.41 -2.16
CA GLU A 139 -4.26 20.26 -3.00
C GLU A 139 -4.56 21.62 -2.36
N GLU A 140 -4.64 21.64 -1.02
CA GLU A 140 -4.81 22.87 -0.21
C GLU A 140 -3.53 23.73 -0.12
N GLY A 141 -2.44 23.31 -0.75
CA GLY A 141 -1.16 24.01 -0.72
C GLY A 141 -0.32 23.78 0.53
N LYS A 142 -0.75 22.91 1.46
CA LYS A 142 0.01 22.57 2.67
C LYS A 142 1.18 21.67 2.30
N GLU A 143 2.35 21.95 2.86
CA GLU A 143 3.53 21.12 2.68
C GLU A 143 3.60 20.04 3.77
N LYS A 144 3.81 18.80 3.35
CA LYS A 144 3.99 17.63 4.21
C LYS A 144 5.37 17.02 3.95
N THR A 145 6.02 16.54 5.02
CA THR A 145 7.33 15.88 4.92
C THR A 145 7.16 14.37 4.97
N PHE A 146 7.86 13.65 4.10
CA PHE A 146 7.86 12.20 4.05
C PHE A 146 9.28 11.65 4.10
N GLU A 147 9.40 10.45 4.68
CA GLU A 147 10.65 9.72 4.78
C GLU A 147 10.45 8.27 4.35
N VAL A 148 11.40 7.74 3.58
CA VAL A 148 11.44 6.35 3.12
C VAL A 148 12.58 5.64 3.82
N TYR A 149 12.27 4.53 4.48
CA TYR A 149 13.21 3.70 5.22
C TYR A 149 13.34 2.33 4.58
N ARG A 150 14.56 1.79 4.51
CA ARG A 150 14.82 0.44 4.02
C ARG A 150 14.99 -0.53 5.18
N CYS A 151 14.24 -1.62 5.13
CA CYS A 151 14.29 -2.73 6.08
C CYS A 151 14.56 -4.06 5.36
N CYS A 152 14.92 -5.06 6.15
CA CYS A 152 15.02 -6.46 5.76
C CYS A 152 14.61 -7.36 6.94
N ALA A 153 14.62 -8.69 6.74
CA ALA A 153 14.25 -9.65 7.79
C ALA A 153 15.09 -9.53 9.08
N SER A 154 16.34 -9.06 8.97
CA SER A 154 17.22 -8.86 10.12
C SER A 154 17.08 -7.49 10.81
N THR A 155 16.22 -6.60 10.31
CA THR A 155 15.95 -5.31 10.95
C THR A 155 15.25 -5.53 12.31
N PRO A 156 15.84 -5.10 13.44
CA PRO A 156 15.31 -5.42 14.76
C PRO A 156 13.87 -4.94 14.96
N GLY A 157 12.96 -5.85 15.32
CA GLY A 157 11.55 -5.55 15.60
C GLY A 157 10.70 -5.24 14.37
N PHE A 158 11.25 -5.29 13.15
CA PHE A 158 10.53 -4.93 11.93
C PHE A 158 9.49 -5.98 11.51
N LEU A 159 9.80 -7.28 11.59
CA LEU A 159 8.89 -8.33 11.13
C LEU A 159 7.53 -8.30 11.85
N PRO A 160 7.44 -8.20 13.19
CA PRO A 160 6.15 -8.02 13.86
C PRO A 160 5.40 -6.77 13.39
N TYR A 161 6.10 -5.68 13.10
CA TYR A 161 5.48 -4.46 12.57
C TYR A 161 4.97 -4.64 11.13
N HIS A 162 5.71 -5.37 10.29
CA HIS A 162 5.29 -5.78 8.95
C HIS A 162 4.00 -6.59 8.97
N GLU A 163 3.82 -7.47 9.96
CA GLU A 163 2.61 -8.27 10.08
C GLU A 163 1.32 -7.42 10.20
N HIS A 164 1.43 -6.20 10.75
CA HIS A 164 0.30 -5.28 10.80
C HIS A 164 0.00 -4.66 9.43
N PHE A 165 0.98 -4.03 8.78
CA PHE A 165 0.70 -3.31 7.52
C PHE A 165 0.59 -4.21 6.28
N GLN A 166 1.12 -5.43 6.30
CA GLN A 166 0.94 -6.35 5.16
C GLN A 166 -0.53 -6.65 4.90
N THR A 167 -1.38 -6.52 5.93
CA THR A 167 -2.83 -6.71 5.81
C THR A 167 -3.47 -5.75 4.81
N PHE A 168 -2.86 -4.58 4.59
CA PHE A 168 -3.40 -3.59 3.65
C PHE A 168 -3.41 -4.09 2.20
N ILE A 169 -2.49 -4.97 1.79
CA ILE A 169 -2.47 -5.45 0.39
C ILE A 169 -3.73 -6.25 0.05
N LEU A 170 -4.37 -6.88 1.03
CA LEU A 170 -5.61 -7.64 0.83
C LEU A 170 -6.77 -6.74 0.39
N TRP A 171 -6.67 -5.44 0.65
CA TRP A 171 -7.71 -4.44 0.38
C TRP A 171 -7.46 -3.62 -0.89
N TYR A 172 -6.24 -3.64 -1.44
CA TYR A 172 -5.80 -2.70 -2.49
C TYR A 172 -4.98 -3.34 -3.63
N ILE A 173 -4.50 -4.58 -3.47
CA ILE A 173 -3.72 -5.28 -4.50
C ILE A 173 -4.41 -6.61 -4.81
N ASP A 174 -5.00 -6.68 -6.00
CA ASP A 174 -5.72 -7.86 -6.46
C ASP A 174 -4.78 -9.07 -6.58
N ALA A 175 -5.30 -10.25 -6.23
CA ALA A 175 -4.54 -11.50 -6.14
C ALA A 175 -3.27 -11.43 -5.24
N ALA A 176 -3.26 -10.56 -4.23
CA ALA A 176 -2.13 -10.46 -3.32
C ALA A 176 -2.03 -11.66 -2.35
N SER A 177 -0.80 -12.05 -2.05
CA SER A 177 -0.49 -13.06 -1.04
C SER A 177 0.57 -12.54 -0.07
N TYR A 178 0.47 -12.93 1.20
CA TYR A 178 1.55 -12.69 2.14
C TYR A 178 2.82 -13.41 1.69
N ILE A 179 3.95 -12.73 1.86
CA ILE A 179 5.27 -13.25 1.45
C ILE A 179 5.88 -14.11 2.55
N ASP A 180 6.82 -14.97 2.17
CA ASP A 180 7.70 -15.65 3.12
C ASP A 180 8.79 -14.69 3.59
N VAL A 181 8.61 -14.13 4.79
CA VAL A 181 9.52 -13.14 5.38
C VAL A 181 10.83 -13.74 5.90
N ASP A 182 10.93 -15.07 5.99
CA ASP A 182 12.17 -15.75 6.41
C ASP A 182 13.22 -15.78 5.28
N ASP A 183 12.84 -15.53 4.02
CA ASP A 183 13.79 -15.39 2.92
C ASP A 183 14.53 -14.04 2.99
N GLU A 184 15.83 -14.11 3.29
CA GLU A 184 16.73 -12.96 3.43
C GLU A 184 16.87 -12.09 2.16
N LYS A 185 16.32 -12.51 1.01
CA LYS A 185 16.34 -11.73 -0.24
C LYS A 185 15.25 -10.67 -0.32
N TRP A 186 14.31 -10.65 0.63
CA TRP A 186 13.33 -9.58 0.69
C TRP A 186 13.95 -8.27 1.19
N ARG A 187 13.61 -7.18 0.49
CA ARG A 187 13.84 -5.81 0.90
C ARG A 187 12.50 -5.10 1.00
N PHE A 188 12.40 -4.23 2.00
CA PHE A 188 11.20 -3.46 2.27
C PHE A 188 11.55 -1.98 2.25
N PHE A 189 10.77 -1.18 1.54
CA PHE A 189 10.89 0.27 1.54
C PHE A 189 9.61 0.85 2.14
N VAL A 190 9.68 1.35 3.37
CA VAL A 190 8.52 1.81 4.13
C VAL A 190 8.50 3.33 4.17
N THR A 191 7.36 3.91 3.80
CA THR A 191 7.19 5.37 3.72
C THR A 191 6.36 5.86 4.88
N TYR A 192 6.81 6.94 5.51
CA TYR A 192 6.13 7.59 6.62
C TYR A 192 5.91 9.07 6.33
N GLU A 193 4.72 9.59 6.66
CA GLU A 193 4.55 11.03 6.88
C GLU A 193 5.19 11.39 8.22
N LYS A 194 6.09 12.37 8.21
CA LYS A 194 6.66 12.94 9.43
C LYS A 194 5.87 14.19 9.80
N TYR A 195 5.37 14.22 11.03
CA TYR A 195 4.58 15.33 11.55
C TYR A 195 4.96 15.66 12.99
N GLU A 196 4.55 16.83 13.46
CA GLU A 196 4.87 17.30 14.81
C GLU A 196 3.60 17.48 15.64
N VAL A 197 3.62 17.00 16.88
CA VAL A 197 2.55 17.21 17.88
C VAL A 197 3.22 17.72 19.15
N GLU A 198 2.82 18.92 19.60
CA GLU A 198 3.36 19.55 20.82
C GLU A 198 4.90 19.61 20.87
N GLY A 199 5.54 19.91 19.73
CA GLY A 199 7.01 19.96 19.63
C GLY A 199 7.70 18.59 19.57
N ARG A 200 6.94 17.48 19.55
CA ARG A 200 7.48 16.12 19.40
C ARG A 200 7.24 15.60 18.00
N GLN A 201 8.29 15.05 17.42
CA GLN A 201 8.24 14.43 16.11
C GLN A 201 7.57 13.06 16.20
N GLN A 202 6.62 12.82 15.31
CA GLN A 202 5.88 11.57 15.16
C GLN A 202 5.85 11.14 13.69
N TYR A 203 5.45 9.89 13.47
CA TYR A 203 5.46 9.27 12.15
C TYR A 203 4.14 8.54 11.93
N ALA A 204 3.55 8.75 10.75
CA ALA A 204 2.36 8.03 10.30
C ALA A 204 2.75 7.14 9.12
N PHE A 205 2.43 5.85 9.17
CA PHE A 205 2.62 4.94 8.06
C PHE A 205 1.82 5.42 6.85
N ALA A 206 2.50 5.59 5.71
CA ALA A 206 1.91 6.09 4.47
C ALA A 206 1.82 5.03 3.37
N GLY A 207 2.66 4.01 3.43
CA GLY A 207 2.73 2.97 2.40
C GLY A 207 4.05 2.22 2.42
N TYR A 208 4.19 1.22 1.56
CA TYR A 208 5.42 0.44 1.46
C TYR A 208 5.59 -0.22 0.09
N THR A 209 6.81 -0.68 -0.18
CA THR A 209 7.13 -1.53 -1.31
C THR A 209 7.97 -2.73 -0.86
N THR A 210 7.68 -3.93 -1.38
CA THR A 210 8.55 -5.11 -1.28
C THR A 210 9.31 -5.34 -2.57
N VAL A 211 10.56 -5.73 -2.44
CA VAL A 211 11.44 -6.08 -3.56
C VAL A 211 12.13 -7.40 -3.25
N TYR A 212 12.02 -8.36 -4.16
CA TYR A 212 12.74 -9.64 -4.06
C TYR A 212 14.01 -9.61 -4.89
N GLU A 213 15.15 -9.93 -4.29
CA GLU A 213 16.45 -9.96 -4.95
C GLU A 213 16.70 -11.33 -5.62
N TYR A 214 16.20 -11.51 -6.85
CA TYR A 214 16.44 -12.75 -7.60
C TYR A 214 17.92 -12.93 -7.96
N TYR A 215 18.44 -14.14 -7.76
CA TYR A 215 19.73 -14.52 -8.29
C TYR A 215 19.70 -14.54 -9.82
N ALA A 216 20.67 -13.86 -10.42
CA ALA A 216 20.91 -13.88 -11.86
C ALA A 216 22.32 -14.44 -12.12
N TYR A 217 22.39 -15.56 -12.82
CA TYR A 217 23.66 -16.22 -13.13
C TYR A 217 24.65 -15.28 -13.85
N PRO A 218 25.97 -15.35 -13.58
CA PRO A 218 26.65 -16.24 -12.62
C PRO A 218 26.79 -15.71 -11.19
N ALA A 219 26.68 -14.40 -10.98
CA ALA A 219 26.87 -13.77 -9.67
C ALA A 219 26.16 -12.41 -9.55
N ASN A 220 25.08 -12.23 -10.30
CA ASN A 220 24.34 -10.99 -10.40
C ASN A 220 23.00 -11.10 -9.65
N VAL A 221 22.33 -9.96 -9.53
CA VAL A 221 21.01 -9.84 -8.91
C VAL A 221 20.06 -9.14 -9.90
N ARG A 222 18.79 -9.57 -9.89
CA ARG A 222 17.70 -8.90 -10.58
C ARG A 222 16.59 -8.60 -9.56
N PRO A 223 16.59 -7.40 -8.96
CA PRO A 223 15.52 -6.99 -8.07
C PRO A 223 14.17 -7.00 -8.81
N ARG A 224 13.15 -7.58 -8.18
CA ARG A 224 11.78 -7.56 -8.67
C ARG A 224 10.88 -6.88 -7.64
N ILE A 225 10.32 -5.73 -8.00
CA ILE A 225 9.27 -5.08 -7.21
C ILE A 225 8.06 -6.02 -7.20
N SER A 226 7.58 -6.40 -6.02
CA SER A 226 6.49 -7.36 -5.86
C SER A 226 5.21 -6.64 -5.46
N GLN A 227 5.17 -6.08 -4.26
CA GLN A 227 4.00 -5.34 -3.77
C GLN A 227 4.36 -3.88 -3.61
N MET A 228 3.51 -2.96 -4.06
CA MET A 228 3.68 -1.52 -3.83
C MET A 228 2.35 -0.87 -3.52
N LEU A 229 2.28 -0.19 -2.39
CA LEU A 229 1.07 0.44 -1.88
C LEU A 229 1.36 1.81 -1.30
N VAL A 230 0.51 2.78 -1.63
CA VAL A 230 0.35 4.05 -0.91
C VAL A 230 -1.08 4.07 -0.39
N LEU A 231 -1.26 4.25 0.93
CA LEU A 231 -2.61 4.26 1.51
C LEU A 231 -3.42 5.44 0.97
N PRO A 232 -4.75 5.29 0.80
CA PRO A 232 -5.60 6.31 0.17
C PRO A 232 -5.41 7.75 0.68
N PRO A 233 -5.27 8.01 2.00
CA PRO A 233 -5.06 9.38 2.51
C PRO A 233 -3.76 10.06 2.06
N PHE A 234 -2.81 9.31 1.49
CA PHE A 234 -1.52 9.80 1.02
C PHE A 234 -1.33 9.65 -0.50
N GLN A 235 -2.35 9.16 -1.21
CA GLN A 235 -2.32 9.10 -2.66
C GLN A 235 -2.40 10.49 -3.30
N ARG A 236 -2.09 10.58 -4.60
CA ARG A 236 -2.09 11.83 -5.39
C ARG A 236 -1.12 12.92 -4.91
N LEU A 237 -0.25 12.61 -3.95
CA LEU A 237 0.81 13.49 -3.44
C LEU A 237 2.20 13.22 -4.08
N GLY A 238 2.28 12.35 -5.10
CA GLY A 238 3.55 12.00 -5.76
C GLY A 238 4.41 10.97 -5.03
N LEU A 239 3.96 10.44 -3.88
CA LEU A 239 4.71 9.46 -3.07
C LEU A 239 5.13 8.24 -3.88
N GLY A 240 4.25 7.69 -4.71
CA GLY A 240 4.59 6.52 -5.54
C GLY A 240 5.79 6.78 -6.45
N ALA A 241 5.92 7.97 -7.01
CA ALA A 241 7.06 8.31 -7.85
C ALA A 241 8.36 8.43 -7.03
N GLU A 242 8.28 9.00 -5.83
CA GLU A 242 9.42 9.11 -4.92
C GLU A 242 9.85 7.75 -4.36
N MET A 243 8.91 6.86 -4.05
CA MET A 243 9.18 5.48 -3.64
C MET A 243 9.92 4.71 -4.75
N LEU A 244 9.42 4.76 -5.98
CA LEU A 244 10.05 4.09 -7.12
C LEU A 244 11.46 4.64 -7.40
N ASN A 245 11.63 5.97 -7.37
CA ASN A 245 12.94 6.60 -7.50
C ASN A 245 13.90 6.23 -6.37
N THR A 246 13.40 6.06 -5.14
CA THR A 246 14.21 5.60 -4.00
C THR A 246 14.74 4.20 -4.24
N ILE A 247 13.88 3.29 -4.71
CA ILE A 247 14.28 1.91 -5.07
C ILE A 247 15.35 1.94 -6.17
N TYR A 248 15.15 2.74 -7.21
CA TYR A 248 16.13 2.88 -8.28
C TYR A 248 17.47 3.40 -7.76
N SER A 249 17.48 4.49 -6.98
CA SER A 249 18.71 5.02 -6.38
C SER A 249 19.43 3.99 -5.51
N ASN A 250 18.70 3.15 -4.78
CA ASN A 250 19.28 2.10 -3.94
C ASN A 250 20.06 1.06 -4.74
N TYR A 251 19.57 0.69 -5.93
CA TYR A 251 20.17 -0.36 -6.76
C TYR A 251 21.08 0.16 -7.89
N GLN A 252 21.00 1.45 -8.24
CA GLN A 252 21.77 2.04 -9.35
C GLN A 252 23.28 1.90 -9.16
N SER A 253 23.78 2.01 -7.92
CA SER A 253 25.21 1.94 -7.61
C SER A 253 25.76 0.50 -7.55
N ASP A 254 24.91 -0.52 -7.46
CA ASP A 254 25.34 -1.91 -7.39
C ASP A 254 25.64 -2.47 -8.80
N ALA A 255 26.90 -2.77 -9.06
CA ALA A 255 27.36 -3.35 -10.32
C ALA A 255 26.82 -4.76 -10.59
N ARG A 256 26.38 -5.48 -9.55
CA ARG A 256 25.76 -6.82 -9.65
C ARG A 256 24.31 -6.74 -10.11
N VAL A 257 23.66 -5.58 -9.99
CA VAL A 257 22.28 -5.42 -10.43
C VAL A 257 22.22 -5.26 -11.93
N LEU A 258 21.54 -6.20 -12.60
CA LEU A 258 21.38 -6.20 -14.06
C LEU A 258 20.34 -5.19 -14.52
N ASP A 259 19.15 -5.28 -13.92
CA ASP A 259 17.97 -4.47 -14.21
C ASP A 259 16.94 -4.70 -13.09
N ILE A 260 15.97 -3.79 -12.98
CA ILE A 260 14.86 -3.86 -12.02
C ILE A 260 13.59 -4.27 -12.77
N THR A 261 12.92 -5.30 -12.27
CA THR A 261 11.69 -5.86 -12.82
C THR A 261 10.53 -5.65 -11.88
N VAL A 262 9.31 -5.94 -12.35
CA VAL A 262 8.08 -5.85 -11.55
C VAL A 262 7.31 -7.15 -11.76
N GLU A 263 6.73 -7.66 -10.68
CA GLU A 263 5.80 -8.79 -10.69
C GLU A 263 4.41 -8.30 -11.10
N ASP A 264 3.87 -8.86 -12.17
CA ASP A 264 2.49 -8.67 -12.65
C ASP A 264 1.92 -7.24 -12.39
N PRO A 265 2.51 -6.20 -13.01
CA PRO A 265 2.17 -4.81 -12.70
C PRO A 265 0.71 -4.50 -13.04
N SER A 266 -0.03 -3.89 -12.11
CA SER A 266 -1.33 -3.31 -12.40
C SER A 266 -1.21 -2.13 -13.37
N ASP A 267 -2.31 -1.79 -14.05
CA ASP A 267 -2.36 -0.63 -14.97
C ASP A 267 -1.92 0.68 -14.29
N ASN A 268 -2.30 0.87 -13.03
CA ASN A 268 -1.92 2.04 -12.25
C ASN A 268 -0.41 2.07 -11.98
N PHE A 269 0.17 0.92 -11.63
CA PHE A 269 1.61 0.82 -11.44
C PHE A 269 2.37 1.01 -12.76
N ALA A 270 1.91 0.40 -13.86
CA ALA A 270 2.53 0.54 -15.17
C ALA A 270 2.61 2.02 -15.59
N ARG A 271 1.49 2.76 -15.47
CA ARG A 271 1.46 4.21 -15.74
C ARG A 271 2.41 5.01 -14.85
N LEU A 272 2.46 4.67 -13.56
CA LEU A 272 3.38 5.32 -12.61
C LEU A 272 4.83 5.08 -13.03
N ARG A 273 5.18 3.83 -13.35
CA ARG A 273 6.52 3.43 -13.77
C ARG A 273 6.91 4.11 -15.07
N ASP A 274 6.04 4.11 -16.08
CA ASP A 274 6.31 4.76 -17.36
C ASP A 274 6.56 6.25 -17.19
N PHE A 275 5.80 6.94 -16.34
CA PHE A 275 6.02 8.34 -16.01
C PHE A 275 7.40 8.57 -15.35
N VAL A 276 7.74 7.78 -14.34
CA VAL A 276 9.01 7.89 -13.61
C VAL A 276 10.19 7.58 -14.53
N ASP A 277 10.10 6.49 -15.29
CA ASP A 277 11.14 6.06 -16.22
C ASP A 277 11.32 7.09 -17.34
N ALA A 278 10.24 7.65 -17.90
CA ALA A 278 10.30 8.71 -18.90
C ALA A 278 11.01 9.96 -18.36
N LYS A 279 10.61 10.42 -17.18
CA LYS A 279 11.24 11.57 -16.52
C LYS A 279 12.74 11.34 -16.29
N ASN A 280 13.13 10.13 -15.87
CA ASN A 280 14.52 9.78 -15.63
C ASN A 280 15.31 9.64 -16.94
N CYS A 281 14.73 9.01 -17.97
CA CYS A 281 15.34 8.84 -19.29
C CYS A 281 15.59 10.18 -19.98
N LEU A 282 14.71 11.18 -19.81
CA LEU A 282 14.93 12.54 -20.32
C LEU A 282 16.19 13.23 -19.80
N THR A 283 16.83 12.71 -18.74
CA THR A 283 18.11 13.20 -18.23
C THR A 283 19.34 12.56 -18.91
N LEU A 284 19.12 11.59 -19.80
CA LEU A 284 20.16 10.81 -20.48
C LEU A 284 20.51 11.40 -21.85
N ASP A 285 21.79 11.36 -22.20
CA ASP A 285 22.27 11.94 -23.46
C ASP A 285 21.70 11.20 -24.68
N SER A 286 21.47 9.89 -24.57
CA SER A 286 20.88 9.07 -25.64
C SER A 286 19.39 9.36 -25.89
N PHE A 287 18.70 10.04 -24.96
CA PHE A 287 17.31 10.44 -25.06
C PHE A 287 17.14 11.93 -25.39
N ASP A 288 18.22 12.60 -25.83
CA ASP A 288 18.12 13.94 -26.39
C ASP A 288 17.13 13.97 -27.57
N LYS A 289 16.41 15.09 -27.70
CA LYS A 289 15.38 15.31 -28.72
C LYS A 289 15.86 14.98 -30.14
N ALA A 290 17.09 15.34 -30.51
CA ALA A 290 17.60 15.05 -31.85
C ALA A 290 17.74 13.54 -32.10
N LYS A 291 18.17 12.78 -31.09
CA LYS A 291 18.34 11.32 -31.18
C LYS A 291 17.02 10.58 -31.13
N LEU A 292 16.02 11.12 -30.41
CA LEU A 292 14.67 10.55 -30.41
C LEU A 292 14.03 10.59 -31.81
N TYR A 293 14.27 11.65 -32.60
CA TYR A 293 13.80 11.72 -34.00
C TYR A 293 14.48 10.70 -34.92
N GLU A 294 15.68 10.23 -34.60
CA GLU A 294 16.36 9.15 -35.33
C GLU A 294 15.74 7.76 -35.01
N GLY A 295 14.88 7.70 -34.00
CA GLY A 295 14.20 6.49 -33.54
C GLY A 295 15.00 5.68 -32.51
N PHE A 296 14.51 4.48 -32.24
CA PHE A 296 15.10 3.59 -31.24
C PHE A 296 16.53 3.18 -31.58
N SER A 297 17.44 3.28 -30.61
CA SER A 297 18.84 2.88 -30.77
C SER A 297 19.34 1.95 -29.66
N ALA A 298 20.35 1.12 -29.97
CA ALA A 298 21.00 0.29 -28.96
C ALA A 298 21.69 1.13 -27.87
N ALA A 299 22.15 2.35 -28.20
CA ALA A 299 22.77 3.26 -27.25
C ALA A 299 21.81 3.70 -26.14
N MET A 300 20.53 3.90 -26.45
CA MET A 300 19.48 4.20 -25.46
C MET A 300 19.35 3.06 -24.43
N VAL A 301 19.29 1.81 -24.90
CA VAL A 301 19.17 0.64 -24.01
C VAL A 301 20.41 0.50 -23.13
N GLU A 302 21.61 0.61 -23.71
CA GLU A 302 22.84 0.46 -22.94
C GLU A 302 22.99 1.56 -21.88
N GLU A 303 22.66 2.81 -22.22
CA GLU A 303 22.71 3.91 -21.26
C GLU A 303 21.64 3.79 -20.18
N ALA A 304 20.37 3.52 -20.55
CA ALA A 304 19.28 3.35 -19.59
C ALA A 304 19.51 2.16 -18.66
N LYS A 305 20.01 1.04 -19.19
CA LYS A 305 20.38 -0.11 -18.35
C LYS A 305 21.53 0.24 -17.40
N LYS A 306 22.56 0.92 -17.89
CA LYS A 306 23.73 1.27 -17.08
C LYS A 306 23.41 2.29 -15.98
N LYS A 307 22.70 3.36 -16.33
CA LYS A 307 22.45 4.51 -15.44
C LYS A 307 21.17 4.36 -14.61
N LEU A 308 20.15 3.68 -15.13
CA LEU A 308 18.82 3.61 -14.50
C LEU A 308 18.39 2.17 -14.17
N LYS A 309 19.18 1.15 -14.53
CA LYS A 309 18.84 -0.27 -14.34
C LYS A 309 17.53 -0.68 -15.01
N LEU A 310 17.19 -0.04 -16.14
CA LEU A 310 16.02 -0.41 -16.94
C LEU A 310 16.35 -1.59 -17.86
N ASN A 311 15.41 -2.53 -17.97
CA ASN A 311 15.50 -3.60 -18.96
C ASN A 311 15.12 -3.07 -20.36
N LYS A 312 15.45 -3.84 -21.41
CA LYS A 312 15.20 -3.45 -22.80
C LYS A 312 13.73 -3.16 -23.10
N VAL A 313 12.81 -3.97 -22.58
CA VAL A 313 11.36 -3.81 -22.83
C VAL A 313 10.88 -2.50 -22.22
N GLN A 314 11.24 -2.22 -20.97
CA GLN A 314 10.89 -0.98 -20.30
C GLN A 314 11.49 0.24 -21.02
N CYS A 315 12.74 0.16 -21.46
CA CYS A 315 13.37 1.22 -22.24
C CYS A 315 12.61 1.57 -23.54
N ILE A 316 12.05 0.56 -24.23
CA ILE A 316 11.27 0.77 -25.45
C ILE A 316 9.95 1.48 -25.11
N LEU A 317 9.22 1.01 -24.10
CA LEU A 317 7.96 1.63 -23.65
C LEU A 317 8.18 3.08 -23.24
N THR A 318 9.23 3.34 -22.46
CA THR A 318 9.60 4.69 -22.04
C THR A 318 9.90 5.61 -23.23
N MET A 319 10.58 5.10 -24.27
CA MET A 319 10.85 5.88 -25.47
C MET A 319 9.56 6.27 -26.20
N GLU A 320 8.58 5.37 -26.31
CA GLU A 320 7.30 5.67 -26.94
C GLU A 320 6.56 6.80 -26.21
N VAL A 321 6.56 6.78 -24.87
CA VAL A 321 5.98 7.86 -24.05
C VAL A 321 6.69 9.18 -24.28
N VAL A 322 8.04 9.19 -24.24
CA VAL A 322 8.83 10.41 -24.43
C VAL A 322 8.67 10.98 -25.84
N TRP A 323 8.58 10.12 -26.86
CA TRP A 323 8.44 10.53 -28.25
C TRP A 323 7.12 11.26 -28.52
N VAL A 324 6.01 10.81 -27.92
CA VAL A 324 4.71 11.46 -28.06
C VAL A 324 4.67 12.85 -27.42
N GLU A 325 5.41 13.05 -26.32
CA GLU A 325 5.44 14.31 -25.55
C GLU A 325 6.42 15.36 -26.12
N THR A 326 7.25 14.99 -27.10
CA THR A 326 8.29 15.87 -27.66
C THR A 326 7.89 16.31 -29.08
N PRO A 327 7.20 17.47 -29.27
CA PRO A 327 6.71 17.91 -30.58
C PRO A 327 7.84 18.22 -31.56
#